data_AF-A0A969IHJ2-F1
#
_entry.id   AF-A0A969IHJ2-F1
#
_cell.length_a   1.000
_cell.length_b   1.000
_cell.length_c   1.000
_cell.angle_alpha   90.00
_cell.angle_beta   90.00
_cell.angle_gamma   90.00
#
_symmetry.space_group_name_H-M   'P 1'
#
loop_
_entity.id
_entity.type
_entity.pdbx_description
1 polymer ?
#
loop_
_entity_poly.entity_id
_entity_poly.type
_entity_poly.pdbx_seq_one_letter_code
_entity_poly.pdbx_strand_id
1 'polypeptide(L)'
;MRKHFIVTFFSTILCVYGLAQNKLTDSLHNLLAITKEDTSQVLTTIDLGLQYRNTNPDSCVFYCEKALALAKQIRFKRGEAYAITTIGLAMREKGDLPKALELQIQALQIAEPNNYVIEAAFCLRRIGLVYMDINNYPLCLHYLYQALKKQESVQYKRGIAIEYMNLAMTYEYMSHLDSALFYIQKSEEWKHLIEDLYPEVNRVFGNIYVKKGDRQLALAYYNKGIETSLKLNDFRTASFIYADAARMFRQANQPDSAIAYAKKGVMYGQMASYKKVFCFPVQCYPNCMILLIRKKLYAFIK
;
A
#
# COMPACT_ATOMS: atom_id res chain seq x y z
N MET A 1 12.05 69.97 21.53
CA MET A 1 11.83 69.38 20.19
C MET A 1 12.02 67.87 20.26
N ARG A 2 10.91 67.11 20.31
CA ARG A 2 10.86 65.64 20.36
C ARG A 2 11.27 65.06 19.00
N LYS A 3 12.35 64.29 18.93
CA LYS A 3 12.64 63.40 17.78
C LYS A 3 12.15 61.99 18.15
N HIS A 4 11.14 61.51 17.43
CA HIS A 4 10.65 60.14 17.53
C HIS A 4 11.57 59.24 16.70
N PHE A 5 12.17 58.23 17.33
CA PHE A 5 12.89 57.16 16.64
C PHE A 5 11.87 56.04 16.38
N ILE A 6 11.41 55.90 15.15
CA ILE A 6 10.56 54.78 14.73
C ILE A 6 11.50 53.63 14.39
N VAL A 7 11.57 52.63 15.28
CA VAL A 7 12.22 51.35 15.00
C VAL A 7 11.19 50.46 14.30
N THR A 8 11.29 50.32 12.99
CA THR A 8 10.50 49.34 12.23
C THR A 8 11.08 47.95 12.46
N PHE A 9 10.38 47.15 13.26
CA PHE A 9 10.65 45.73 13.47
C PHE A 9 10.16 44.94 12.24
N PHE A 10 11.04 44.70 11.28
CA PHE A 10 10.76 43.78 10.17
C PHE A 10 10.83 42.35 10.72
N SER A 11 9.69 41.82 11.16
CA SER A 11 9.56 40.40 11.50
C SER A 11 9.54 39.58 10.21
N THR A 12 10.71 39.12 9.76
CA THR A 12 10.79 38.03 8.79
C THR A 12 10.29 36.76 9.46
N ILE A 13 9.00 36.45 9.26
CA ILE A 13 8.46 35.11 9.50
C ILE A 13 9.09 34.21 8.45
N LEU A 14 10.29 33.70 8.74
CA LEU A 14 10.81 32.51 8.11
C LEU A 14 9.96 31.34 8.62
N CYS A 15 8.85 31.09 7.92
CA CYS A 15 8.20 29.78 7.97
C CYS A 15 9.24 28.77 7.49
N VAL A 16 9.96 28.17 8.44
CA VAL A 16 10.66 26.91 8.23
C VAL A 16 9.59 25.85 8.01
N TYR A 17 9.11 25.76 6.78
CA TYR A 17 8.37 24.59 6.34
C TYR A 17 9.37 23.44 6.35
N GLY A 18 9.33 22.62 7.40
CA GLY A 18 9.98 21.32 7.40
C GLY A 18 9.42 20.52 6.23
N LEU A 19 10.19 20.41 5.16
CA LEU A 19 9.95 19.42 4.12
C LEU A 19 10.16 18.07 4.79
N ALA A 20 9.08 17.33 5.02
CA ALA A 20 9.18 15.90 5.29
C ALA A 20 9.64 15.22 3.99
N GLN A 21 10.94 15.32 3.74
CA GLN A 21 11.65 14.73 2.61
C GLN A 21 11.70 13.21 2.81
N ASN A 22 11.19 12.45 1.83
CA ASN A 22 11.42 11.01 1.82
C ASN A 22 12.83 10.77 1.27
N LYS A 23 13.77 10.46 2.17
CA LYS A 23 15.19 10.21 1.87
C LYS A 23 15.40 9.25 0.69
N LEU A 24 14.52 8.26 0.53
CA LEU A 24 14.57 7.33 -0.60
C LEU A 24 14.16 7.99 -1.92
N THR A 25 13.10 8.80 -1.90
CA THR A 25 12.64 9.55 -3.09
C THR A 25 13.70 10.54 -3.58
N ASP A 26 14.34 11.27 -2.66
CA ASP A 26 15.41 12.21 -3.01
C ASP A 26 16.65 11.48 -3.54
N SER A 27 17.00 10.33 -2.93
CA SER A 27 18.08 9.47 -3.43
C SER A 27 17.80 8.97 -4.86
N LEU A 28 16.56 8.59 -5.16
CA LEU A 28 16.17 8.12 -6.49
C LEU A 28 16.19 9.27 -7.52
N HIS A 29 15.72 10.46 -7.15
CA HIS A 29 15.83 11.65 -8.01
C HIS A 29 17.27 12.01 -8.34
N ASN A 30 18.17 11.98 -7.35
CA ASN A 30 19.59 12.24 -7.55
C ASN A 30 20.24 11.19 -8.45
N LEU A 31 19.87 9.91 -8.29
CA LEU A 31 20.35 8.83 -9.15
C LEU A 31 19.92 9.04 -10.61
N LEU A 32 18.65 9.42 -10.84
CA LEU A 32 18.11 9.68 -12.18
C LEU A 32 18.76 10.86 -12.90
N ALA A 33 19.34 11.82 -12.16
CA ALA A 33 20.05 12.95 -12.75
C ALA A 33 21.40 12.55 -13.38
N ILE A 34 21.93 11.37 -13.04
CA ILE A 34 23.28 10.93 -13.41
C ILE A 34 23.26 9.68 -14.32
N THR A 35 22.16 8.91 -14.33
CA THR A 35 22.03 7.69 -15.15
C THR A 35 21.88 7.99 -16.64
N LYS A 36 22.59 7.23 -17.48
CA LYS A 36 22.38 7.18 -18.94
C LYS A 36 21.09 6.42 -19.28
N GLU A 37 20.60 6.56 -20.51
CA GLU A 37 19.44 5.80 -21.05
C GLU A 37 19.73 4.30 -21.12
N ASP A 38 19.60 3.62 -19.97
CA ASP A 38 19.92 2.21 -19.78
C ASP A 38 18.85 1.47 -18.96
N THR A 39 19.09 0.19 -18.71
CA THR A 39 18.19 -0.66 -17.91
C THR A 39 18.08 -0.18 -16.46
N SER A 40 19.14 0.42 -15.91
CA SER A 40 19.15 0.95 -14.55
C SER A 40 18.24 2.16 -14.43
N GLN A 41 18.23 3.04 -15.43
CA GLN A 41 17.31 4.19 -15.47
C GLN A 41 15.85 3.73 -15.53
N VAL A 42 15.53 2.69 -16.31
CA VAL A 42 14.19 2.10 -16.35
C VAL A 42 13.77 1.65 -14.94
N LEU A 43 14.58 0.81 -14.30
CA LEU A 43 14.26 0.25 -12.98
C LEU A 43 14.16 1.36 -11.91
N THR A 44 15.11 2.28 -11.88
CA THR A 44 15.11 3.41 -10.94
C THR A 44 13.87 4.29 -11.11
N THR A 45 13.44 4.51 -12.36
CA THR A 45 12.24 5.32 -12.64
C THR A 45 10.96 4.59 -12.18
N ILE A 46 10.90 3.26 -12.33
CA ILE A 46 9.79 2.45 -11.81
C ILE A 46 9.76 2.50 -10.29
N ASP A 47 10.91 2.33 -9.64
CA ASP A 47 11.02 2.34 -8.18
C ASP A 47 10.67 3.71 -7.59
N LEU A 48 11.00 4.80 -8.30
CA LEU A 48 10.53 6.14 -7.98
C LEU A 48 9.01 6.25 -8.10
N GLY A 49 8.44 5.77 -9.20
CA GLY A 49 6.98 5.71 -9.38
C GLY A 49 6.30 4.93 -8.26
N LEU A 50 6.90 3.83 -7.81
CA LEU A 50 6.38 3.01 -6.72
C LEU A 50 6.30 3.77 -5.38
N GLN A 51 7.20 4.72 -5.12
CA GLN A 51 7.13 5.58 -3.92
C GLN A 51 5.86 6.44 -3.90
N TYR A 52 5.38 6.86 -5.06
CA TYR A 52 4.16 7.65 -5.18
C TYR A 52 2.89 6.82 -5.18
N ARG A 53 2.96 5.48 -5.30
CA ARG A 53 1.78 4.62 -5.47
C ARG A 53 0.67 4.88 -4.46
N ASN A 54 1.01 5.00 -3.18
CA ASN A 54 0.02 5.14 -2.11
C ASN A 54 -0.40 6.60 -1.85
N THR A 55 0.44 7.57 -2.20
CA THR A 55 0.24 9.01 -1.90
C THR A 55 -0.33 9.76 -3.10
N ASN A 56 0.20 9.50 -4.30
CA ASN A 56 -0.22 10.06 -5.56
C ASN A 56 -0.12 9.01 -6.68
N PRO A 57 -1.17 8.19 -6.86
CA PRO A 57 -1.23 7.20 -7.93
C PRO A 57 -1.02 7.78 -9.34
N ASP A 58 -1.40 9.04 -9.59
CA ASP A 58 -1.21 9.66 -10.91
C ASP A 58 0.27 9.93 -11.20
N SER A 59 1.04 10.37 -10.20
CA SER A 59 2.50 10.46 -10.30
C SER A 59 3.15 9.09 -10.51
N CYS A 60 2.64 8.05 -9.84
CA CYS A 60 3.11 6.67 -10.05
C CYS A 60 2.94 6.24 -11.51
N VAL A 61 1.76 6.47 -12.08
CA VAL A 61 1.47 6.17 -13.50
C VAL A 61 2.40 6.96 -14.41
N PHE A 62 2.54 8.28 -14.21
CA PHE A 62 3.40 9.13 -15.03
C PHE A 62 4.85 8.63 -15.12
N TYR A 63 5.49 8.34 -13.98
CA TYR A 63 6.87 7.84 -13.97
C TYR A 63 6.98 6.45 -14.61
N CYS A 64 6.02 5.56 -14.34
CA CYS A 64 6.04 4.22 -14.91
C CYS A 64 5.77 4.21 -16.43
N GLU A 65 4.96 5.13 -16.96
CA GLU A 65 4.77 5.30 -18.40
C GLU A 65 6.05 5.78 -19.08
N LYS A 66 6.77 6.72 -18.47
CA LYS A 66 8.10 7.14 -18.94
C LYS A 66 9.09 5.97 -18.94
N ALA A 67 9.12 5.19 -17.86
CA ALA A 67 9.97 4.00 -17.77
C ALA A 67 9.60 2.93 -18.81
N LEU A 68 8.30 2.74 -19.06
CA LEU A 68 7.79 1.81 -20.06
C LEU A 68 8.21 2.21 -21.48
N ALA A 69 8.14 3.51 -21.81
CA ALA A 69 8.59 4.03 -23.09
C ALA A 69 10.09 3.75 -23.32
N LEU A 70 10.91 4.06 -22.31
CA LEU A 70 12.35 3.77 -22.35
C LEU A 70 12.62 2.26 -22.46
N ALA A 71 11.93 1.43 -21.66
CA ALA A 71 12.05 -0.02 -21.70
C ALA A 71 11.77 -0.59 -23.09
N LYS A 72 10.75 -0.08 -23.79
CA LYS A 72 10.44 -0.46 -25.17
C LYS A 72 11.54 -0.02 -26.14
N GLN A 73 12.05 1.20 -26.01
CA GLN A 73 13.13 1.73 -26.86
C GLN A 73 14.40 0.88 -26.77
N ILE A 74 14.80 0.48 -25.56
CA ILE A 74 15.99 -0.35 -25.33
C ILE A 74 15.70 -1.87 -25.39
N ARG A 75 14.47 -2.26 -25.76
CA ARG A 75 14.00 -3.65 -25.85
C ARG A 75 14.15 -4.47 -24.56
N PHE A 76 14.00 -3.81 -23.40
CA PHE A 76 14.12 -4.42 -22.08
C PHE A 76 12.77 -4.98 -21.58
N LYS A 77 12.44 -6.21 -22.01
CA LYS A 77 11.15 -6.86 -21.71
C LYS A 77 10.81 -7.01 -20.23
N ARG A 78 11.81 -7.30 -19.39
CA ARG A 78 11.61 -7.38 -17.94
C ARG A 78 11.18 -6.02 -17.35
N GLY A 79 11.77 -4.92 -17.83
CA GLY A 79 11.38 -3.56 -17.47
C GLY A 79 9.98 -3.18 -17.97
N GLU A 80 9.60 -3.61 -19.19
CA GLU A 80 8.23 -3.43 -19.70
C GLU A 80 7.21 -4.09 -18.76
N ALA A 81 7.42 -5.36 -18.40
CA ALA A 81 6.53 -6.09 -17.50
C ALA A 81 6.45 -5.42 -16.11
N TYR A 82 7.58 -4.99 -15.55
CA TYR A 82 7.62 -4.34 -14.23
C TYR A 82 6.91 -2.97 -14.23
N ALA A 83 7.09 -2.17 -15.28
CA ALA A 83 6.39 -0.89 -15.42
C ALA A 83 4.88 -1.10 -15.54
N ILE A 84 4.43 -2.01 -16.42
CA ILE A 84 2.99 -2.32 -16.60
C ILE A 84 2.38 -2.83 -15.28
N THR A 85 3.08 -3.72 -14.59
CA THR A 85 2.67 -4.26 -13.28
C THR A 85 2.47 -3.14 -12.25
N THR A 86 3.35 -2.14 -12.25
CA THR A 86 3.33 -1.01 -11.32
C THR A 86 2.22 0.00 -11.68
N ILE A 87 1.96 0.22 -12.97
CA ILE A 87 0.78 1.00 -13.42
C ILE A 87 -0.50 0.28 -12.99
N GLY A 88 -0.58 -1.05 -13.15
CA GLY A 88 -1.75 -1.83 -12.72
C GLY A 88 -1.99 -1.76 -11.22
N LEU A 89 -0.92 -1.68 -10.42
CA LEU A 89 -1.00 -1.39 -8.99
C LEU A 89 -1.63 -0.02 -8.72
N ALA A 90 -1.17 1.02 -9.40
CA ALA A 90 -1.72 2.37 -9.23
C ALA A 90 -3.20 2.45 -9.64
N MET A 91 -3.60 1.75 -10.71
CA MET A 91 -5.01 1.66 -11.12
C MET A 91 -5.88 0.97 -10.06
N ARG A 92 -5.37 -0.11 -9.44
CA ARG A 92 -6.03 -0.76 -8.31
C ARG A 92 -6.22 0.20 -7.15
N GLU A 93 -5.19 0.97 -6.79
CA GLU A 93 -5.30 1.99 -5.73
C GLU A 93 -6.31 3.08 -6.08
N LYS A 94 -6.42 3.47 -7.36
CA LYS A 94 -7.46 4.40 -7.85
C LYS A 94 -8.87 3.80 -7.84
N GLY A 95 -9.00 2.49 -7.66
CA GLY A 95 -10.27 1.76 -7.72
C GLY A 95 -10.70 1.34 -9.12
N ASP A 96 -9.86 1.55 -10.14
CA ASP A 96 -10.09 1.02 -11.49
C ASP A 96 -9.61 -0.43 -11.58
N LEU A 97 -10.42 -1.32 -11.00
CA LEU A 97 -10.15 -2.75 -10.92
C LEU A 97 -10.12 -3.43 -12.31
N PRO A 98 -11.01 -3.11 -13.26
CA PRO A 98 -10.93 -3.66 -14.62
C PRO A 98 -9.60 -3.32 -15.30
N LYS A 99 -9.16 -2.05 -15.24
CA LYS A 99 -7.89 -1.66 -15.85
C LYS A 99 -6.69 -2.29 -15.14
N ALA A 100 -6.74 -2.38 -13.81
CA ALA A 100 -5.72 -3.07 -13.05
C ALA A 100 -5.58 -4.53 -13.51
N LEU A 101 -6.69 -5.25 -13.67
CA LEU A 101 -6.70 -6.63 -14.14
C LEU A 101 -6.11 -6.77 -15.55
N GLU A 102 -6.54 -5.93 -16.49
CA GLU A 102 -6.02 -5.89 -17.87
C GLU A 102 -4.49 -5.73 -17.88
N LEU A 103 -3.97 -4.78 -17.11
CA LEU A 103 -2.53 -4.50 -17.03
C LEU A 103 -1.76 -5.68 -16.41
N GLN A 104 -2.29 -6.34 -15.37
CA GLN A 104 -1.61 -7.51 -14.80
C GLN A 104 -1.58 -8.68 -15.78
N ILE A 105 -2.64 -8.88 -16.58
CA ILE A 105 -2.68 -9.91 -17.63
C ILE A 105 -1.66 -9.57 -18.73
N GLN A 106 -1.56 -8.31 -19.16
CA GLN A 106 -0.55 -7.88 -20.13
C GLN A 106 0.88 -8.10 -19.63
N ALA A 107 1.17 -7.78 -18.37
CA ALA A 107 2.48 -8.04 -17.78
C ALA A 107 2.77 -9.55 -17.68
N LEU A 108 1.77 -10.37 -17.36
CA LEU A 108 1.89 -11.83 -17.34
C LEU A 108 2.21 -12.39 -18.73
N GLN A 109 1.56 -11.89 -19.79
CA GLN A 109 1.82 -12.26 -21.18
C GLN A 109 3.24 -11.91 -21.64
N ILE A 110 3.91 -10.97 -20.98
CA ILE A 110 5.34 -10.72 -21.20
C ILE A 110 6.19 -11.66 -20.35
N ALA A 111 5.83 -11.85 -19.08
CA ALA A 111 6.64 -12.61 -18.13
C ALA A 111 6.72 -14.12 -18.46
N GLU A 112 5.60 -14.75 -18.83
CA GLU A 112 5.57 -16.21 -19.05
C GLU A 112 6.42 -16.67 -20.24
N PRO A 113 6.28 -16.11 -21.47
CA PRO A 113 7.07 -16.57 -22.61
C PRO A 113 8.58 -16.30 -22.46
N ASN A 114 8.95 -15.34 -21.61
CA ASN A 114 10.34 -14.98 -21.34
C ASN A 114 10.93 -15.73 -20.13
N ASN A 115 10.19 -16.69 -19.53
CA ASN A 115 10.61 -17.44 -18.35
C ASN A 115 10.96 -16.57 -17.13
N TYR A 116 10.30 -15.42 -16.98
CA TYR A 116 10.44 -14.54 -15.81
C TYR A 116 9.55 -15.06 -14.67
N VAL A 117 9.97 -16.15 -14.03
CA VAL A 117 9.14 -16.91 -13.07
C VAL A 117 8.67 -16.06 -11.89
N ILE A 118 9.54 -15.22 -11.33
CA ILE A 118 9.23 -14.35 -10.19
C ILE A 118 8.21 -13.27 -10.59
N GLU A 119 8.42 -12.63 -11.74
CA GLU A 119 7.54 -11.61 -12.28
C GLU A 119 6.17 -12.18 -12.63
N ALA A 120 6.11 -13.38 -13.22
CA ALA A 120 4.86 -14.08 -13.49
C ALA A 120 4.10 -14.37 -12.19
N ALA A 121 4.79 -14.82 -11.13
CA ALA A 121 4.18 -15.01 -9.83
C ALA A 121 3.64 -13.69 -9.24
N PHE A 122 4.36 -12.59 -9.40
CA PHE A 122 3.89 -11.27 -8.95
C PHE A 122 2.64 -10.82 -9.70
N CYS A 123 2.57 -11.04 -11.02
CA CYS A 123 1.38 -10.74 -11.82
C CYS A 123 0.19 -11.58 -11.34
N LEU A 124 0.37 -12.89 -11.19
CA LEU A 124 -0.67 -13.81 -10.68
C LEU A 124 -1.18 -13.40 -9.30
N ARG A 125 -0.28 -13.09 -8.36
CA ARG A 125 -0.67 -12.57 -7.04
C ARG A 125 -1.54 -11.34 -7.18
N ARG A 126 -1.12 -10.37 -8.01
CA ARG A 126 -1.86 -9.11 -8.19
C ARG A 126 -3.22 -9.32 -8.84
N ILE A 127 -3.34 -10.25 -9.80
CA ILE A 127 -4.62 -10.69 -10.35
C ILE A 127 -5.50 -11.24 -9.21
N GLY A 128 -4.97 -12.13 -8.38
CA GLY A 128 -5.65 -12.65 -7.20
C GLY A 128 -6.15 -11.54 -6.27
N LEU A 129 -5.30 -10.55 -5.97
CA LEU A 129 -5.68 -9.41 -5.13
C LEU A 129 -6.78 -8.53 -5.76
N VAL A 130 -6.85 -8.39 -7.08
CA VAL A 130 -7.98 -7.73 -7.74
C VAL A 130 -9.27 -8.54 -7.56
N TYR A 131 -9.20 -9.87 -7.67
CA TYR A 131 -10.34 -10.75 -7.38
C TYR A 131 -10.78 -10.69 -5.92
N MET A 132 -9.83 -10.53 -4.99
CA MET A 132 -10.12 -10.29 -3.58
C MET A 132 -10.90 -8.99 -3.37
N ASP A 133 -10.51 -7.90 -4.04
CA ASP A 133 -11.18 -6.59 -3.90
C ASP A 133 -12.63 -6.59 -4.41
N ILE A 134 -12.97 -7.46 -5.37
CA ILE A 134 -14.35 -7.69 -5.83
C ILE A 134 -15.05 -8.82 -5.06
N ASN A 135 -14.46 -9.31 -3.96
CA ASN A 135 -14.96 -10.39 -3.11
C ASN A 135 -15.13 -11.76 -3.81
N ASN A 136 -14.41 -12.00 -4.92
CA ASN A 136 -14.35 -13.31 -5.56
C ASN A 136 -13.18 -14.12 -4.96
N TYR A 137 -13.39 -14.63 -3.75
CA TYR A 137 -12.37 -15.36 -3.01
C TYR A 137 -11.93 -16.69 -3.66
N PRO A 138 -12.81 -17.50 -4.27
CA PRO A 138 -12.37 -18.72 -4.96
C PRO A 138 -11.37 -18.44 -6.08
N LEU A 139 -11.61 -17.39 -6.87
CA LEU A 139 -10.70 -17.02 -7.96
C LEU A 139 -9.44 -16.35 -7.42
N CYS A 140 -9.53 -15.58 -6.32
CA CYS A 140 -8.35 -15.11 -5.59
C CYS A 140 -7.44 -16.28 -5.19
N LEU A 141 -7.98 -17.29 -4.49
CA LEU A 141 -7.23 -18.49 -4.07
C LEU A 141 -6.60 -19.20 -5.26
N HIS A 142 -7.34 -19.37 -6.36
CA HIS A 142 -6.83 -20.00 -7.59
C HIS A 142 -5.56 -19.31 -8.09
N TYR A 143 -5.55 -17.99 -8.20
CA TYR A 143 -4.38 -17.25 -8.67
C TYR A 143 -3.25 -17.18 -7.62
N LEU A 144 -3.57 -17.08 -6.34
CA LEU A 144 -2.56 -17.11 -5.26
C LEU A 144 -1.85 -18.47 -5.18
N TYR A 145 -2.56 -19.58 -5.36
CA TYR A 145 -1.93 -20.91 -5.41
C TYR A 145 -1.02 -21.09 -6.64
N GLN A 146 -1.39 -20.53 -7.79
CA GLN A 146 -0.48 -20.52 -8.95
C GLN A 146 0.77 -19.69 -8.68
N ALA A 147 0.64 -18.50 -8.07
CA ALA A 147 1.76 -17.66 -7.69
C ALA A 147 2.70 -18.39 -6.70
N LEU A 148 2.12 -19.02 -5.67
CA LEU A 148 2.84 -19.82 -4.67
C LEU A 148 3.64 -20.95 -5.34
N LYS A 149 3.00 -21.76 -6.20
CA LYS A 149 3.66 -22.86 -6.92
C LYS A 149 4.85 -22.37 -7.74
N LYS A 150 4.71 -21.23 -8.44
CA LYS A 150 5.83 -20.64 -9.19
C LYS A 150 6.97 -20.22 -8.27
N GLN A 151 6.69 -19.56 -7.14
CA GLN A 151 7.73 -19.13 -6.21
C GLN A 151 8.39 -20.31 -5.47
N GLU A 152 7.66 -21.38 -5.17
CA GLU A 152 8.20 -22.64 -4.62
C GLU A 152 9.17 -23.28 -5.60
N SER A 153 8.87 -23.28 -6.90
CA SER A 153 9.73 -23.87 -7.93
C SER A 153 11.12 -23.23 -8.01
N VAL A 154 11.24 -21.96 -7.61
CA VAL A 154 12.50 -21.20 -7.56
C VAL A 154 12.97 -20.93 -6.12
N GLN A 155 12.33 -21.56 -5.12
CA GLN A 155 12.63 -21.40 -3.69
C GLN A 155 12.70 -19.93 -3.23
N TYR A 156 11.88 -19.04 -3.82
CA TYR A 156 11.89 -17.63 -3.49
C TYR A 156 11.15 -17.37 -2.18
N LYS A 157 11.89 -17.50 -1.07
CA LYS A 157 11.32 -17.54 0.28
C LYS A 157 10.46 -16.31 0.62
N ARG A 158 10.99 -15.11 0.36
CA ARG A 158 10.23 -13.87 0.62
C ARG A 158 8.88 -13.85 -0.12
N GLY A 159 8.84 -14.32 -1.37
CA GLY A 159 7.60 -14.40 -2.14
C GLY A 159 6.58 -15.34 -1.48
N ILE A 160 7.01 -16.56 -1.16
CA ILE A 160 6.15 -17.60 -0.59
C ILE A 160 5.53 -17.12 0.74
N ALA A 161 6.30 -16.44 1.60
CA ALA A 161 5.75 -15.84 2.83
C ALA A 161 4.63 -14.82 2.53
N ILE A 162 4.81 -13.98 1.51
CA ILE A 162 3.78 -13.03 1.08
C ILE A 162 2.54 -13.76 0.55
N GLU A 163 2.69 -14.87 -0.20
CA GLU A 163 1.53 -15.64 -0.65
C GLU A 163 0.80 -16.31 0.52
N TYR A 164 1.52 -16.83 1.51
CA TYR A 164 0.90 -17.33 2.74
C TYR A 164 0.10 -16.25 3.47
N MET A 165 0.62 -15.03 3.58
CA MET A 165 -0.14 -13.92 4.16
C MET A 165 -1.42 -13.60 3.37
N ASN A 166 -1.36 -13.58 2.03
CA ASN A 166 -2.53 -13.29 1.18
C ASN A 166 -3.57 -14.44 1.19
N LEU A 167 -3.10 -15.69 1.22
CA LEU A 167 -3.96 -16.86 1.40
C LEU A 167 -4.68 -16.79 2.75
N ALA A 168 -3.95 -16.48 3.81
CA ALA A 168 -4.53 -16.29 5.14
C ALA A 168 -5.60 -15.21 5.17
N MET A 169 -5.32 -14.05 4.57
CA MET A 169 -6.29 -12.96 4.43
C MET A 169 -7.53 -13.40 3.64
N THR A 170 -7.36 -14.17 2.56
CA THR A 170 -8.47 -14.65 1.74
C THR A 170 -9.35 -15.64 2.53
N TYR A 171 -8.74 -16.59 3.25
CA TYR A 171 -9.48 -17.50 4.12
C TYR A 171 -10.13 -16.79 5.31
N GLU A 172 -9.50 -15.74 5.85
CA GLU A 172 -10.08 -14.89 6.89
C GLU A 172 -11.35 -14.23 6.37
N TYR A 173 -11.34 -13.62 5.17
CA TYR A 173 -12.55 -13.06 4.57
C TYR A 173 -13.66 -14.10 4.35
N MET A 174 -13.31 -15.34 4.02
CA MET A 174 -14.25 -16.47 3.90
C MET A 174 -14.72 -17.03 5.26
N SER A 175 -14.20 -16.51 6.37
CA SER A 175 -14.43 -17.03 7.73
C SER A 175 -13.97 -18.48 7.93
N HIS A 176 -13.04 -18.97 7.10
CA HIS A 176 -12.36 -20.26 7.27
C HIS A 176 -11.16 -20.07 8.21
N LEU A 177 -11.45 -19.88 9.49
CA LEU A 177 -10.48 -19.37 10.47
C LEU A 177 -9.29 -20.31 10.72
N ASP A 178 -9.48 -21.63 10.63
CA ASP A 178 -8.39 -22.59 10.84
C ASP A 178 -7.39 -22.55 9.68
N SER A 179 -7.88 -22.49 8.43
CA SER A 179 -7.02 -22.29 7.25
C SER A 179 -6.33 -20.93 7.30
N ALA A 180 -7.05 -19.88 7.69
CA ALA A 180 -6.47 -18.54 7.85
C ALA A 180 -5.33 -18.54 8.87
N LEU A 181 -5.55 -19.16 10.04
CA LEU A 181 -4.56 -19.25 11.11
C LEU A 181 -3.34 -20.06 10.69
N PHE A 182 -3.54 -21.20 10.01
CA PHE A 182 -2.47 -22.03 9.48
C PHE A 182 -1.56 -21.24 8.52
N TYR A 183 -2.13 -20.54 7.55
CA TYR A 183 -1.34 -19.81 6.56
C TYR A 183 -0.65 -18.57 7.16
N ILE A 184 -1.29 -17.85 8.07
CA ILE A 184 -0.63 -16.68 8.69
C ILE A 184 0.53 -17.09 9.60
N GLN A 185 0.43 -18.25 10.27
CA GLN A 185 1.52 -18.83 11.05
C GLN A 185 2.70 -19.21 10.16
N LYS A 186 2.44 -19.84 9.00
CA LYS A 186 3.50 -20.11 8.00
C LYS A 186 4.16 -18.83 7.48
N SER A 187 3.40 -17.76 7.28
CA SER A 187 3.97 -16.46 6.93
C SER A 187 4.85 -15.90 8.05
N GLU A 188 4.45 -16.09 9.31
CA GLU A 188 5.18 -15.58 10.48
C GLU A 188 6.53 -16.29 10.71
N GLU A 189 6.65 -17.58 10.37
CA GLU A 189 7.92 -18.31 10.42
C GLU A 189 9.04 -17.55 9.70
N TRP A 190 8.69 -16.84 8.62
CA TRP A 190 9.64 -16.11 7.77
C TRP A 190 9.55 -14.59 7.95
N LYS A 191 9.14 -14.12 9.13
CA LYS A 191 8.98 -12.68 9.46
C LYS A 191 10.20 -11.82 9.12
N HIS A 192 11.42 -12.34 9.29
CA HIS A 192 12.68 -11.63 8.97
C HIS A 192 12.84 -11.36 7.47
N LEU A 193 12.14 -12.10 6.61
CA LEU A 193 12.13 -11.88 5.17
C LEU A 193 11.01 -10.93 4.74
N ILE A 194 10.10 -10.55 5.63
CA ILE A 194 8.91 -9.71 5.34
C ILE A 194 8.70 -8.62 6.40
N GLU A 195 9.78 -8.05 6.94
CA GLU A 195 9.73 -7.08 8.03
C GLU A 195 8.85 -5.86 7.70
N ASP A 196 8.91 -5.39 6.45
CA ASP A 196 8.10 -4.30 5.90
C ASP A 196 6.60 -4.61 5.86
N LEU A 197 6.22 -5.90 5.82
CA LEU A 197 4.84 -6.36 5.78
C LEU A 197 4.39 -6.97 7.12
N TYR A 198 5.28 -7.05 8.11
CA TYR A 198 4.95 -7.62 9.40
C TYR A 198 3.83 -6.86 10.15
N PRO A 199 3.64 -5.54 9.99
CA PRO A 199 2.43 -4.89 10.48
C PRO A 199 1.13 -5.49 9.93
N GLU A 200 1.11 -5.83 8.64
CA GLU A 200 -0.05 -6.43 7.98
C GLU A 200 -0.27 -7.87 8.45
N VAL A 201 0.80 -8.65 8.68
CA VAL A 201 0.71 -9.98 9.29
C VAL A 201 0.01 -9.91 10.66
N ASN A 202 0.42 -8.96 11.51
CA ASN A 202 -0.22 -8.74 12.82
C ASN A 202 -1.67 -8.26 12.69
N ARG A 203 -2.00 -7.44 11.68
CA ARG A 203 -3.39 -7.05 11.38
C ARG A 203 -4.24 -8.28 11.07
N VAL A 204 -3.76 -9.20 10.23
CA VAL A 204 -4.46 -10.43 9.87
C VAL A 204 -4.65 -11.35 11.08
N PHE A 205 -3.63 -11.55 11.92
CA PHE A 205 -3.80 -12.26 13.19
C PHE A 205 -4.89 -11.62 14.07
N GLY A 206 -4.85 -10.30 14.22
CA GLY A 206 -5.87 -9.56 14.96
C GLY A 206 -7.28 -9.83 14.43
N ASN A 207 -7.49 -9.73 13.11
CA ASN A 207 -8.78 -9.99 12.47
C ASN A 207 -9.27 -11.42 12.71
N ILE A 208 -8.38 -12.42 12.60
CA ILE A 208 -8.70 -13.83 12.87
C ILE A 208 -9.18 -13.99 14.32
N TYR A 209 -8.45 -13.44 15.30
CA TYR A 209 -8.83 -13.58 16.71
C TYR A 209 -10.10 -12.80 17.08
N VAL A 210 -10.38 -11.67 16.43
CA VAL A 210 -11.70 -11.01 16.53
C VAL A 210 -12.81 -11.97 16.11
N LYS A 211 -12.66 -12.64 14.96
CA LYS A 211 -13.66 -13.61 14.46
C LYS A 211 -13.77 -14.87 15.32
N LYS A 212 -12.68 -15.27 16.01
CA LYS A 212 -12.70 -16.37 16.99
C LYS A 212 -13.31 -15.95 18.35
N GLY A 213 -13.55 -14.66 18.57
CA GLY A 213 -14.07 -14.13 19.83
C GLY A 213 -13.00 -13.84 20.90
N ASP A 214 -11.72 -14.11 20.63
CA ASP A 214 -10.62 -13.78 21.54
C ASP A 214 -10.15 -12.34 21.33
N ARG A 215 -10.84 -11.45 22.04
CA ARG A 215 -10.60 -10.02 21.93
C ARG A 215 -9.29 -9.57 22.54
N GLN A 216 -8.84 -10.23 23.60
CA GLN A 216 -7.62 -9.87 24.29
C GLN A 216 -6.43 -10.13 23.39
N LEU A 217 -6.40 -11.31 22.77
CA LEU A 217 -5.36 -11.69 21.83
C LEU A 217 -5.42 -10.86 20.56
N ALA A 218 -6.62 -10.58 20.03
CA ALA A 218 -6.78 -9.67 18.89
C ALA A 218 -6.16 -8.29 19.15
N LEU A 219 -6.43 -7.71 20.32
CA LEU A 219 -5.89 -6.41 20.70
C LEU A 219 -4.36 -6.43 20.88
N ALA A 220 -3.80 -7.53 21.40
CA ALA A 220 -2.35 -7.71 21.51
C ALA A 220 -1.68 -7.69 20.13
N TYR A 221 -2.23 -8.42 19.16
CA TYR A 221 -1.74 -8.40 17.78
C TYR A 221 -1.91 -7.03 17.11
N TYR A 222 -3.06 -6.37 17.28
CA TYR A 222 -3.23 -5.00 16.78
C TYR A 222 -2.21 -4.02 17.36
N ASN A 223 -1.95 -4.08 18.66
CA ASN A 223 -0.95 -3.20 19.30
C ASN A 223 0.46 -3.45 18.74
N LYS A 224 0.86 -4.71 18.57
CA LYS A 224 2.15 -5.09 17.95
C LYS A 224 2.26 -4.60 16.50
N GLY A 225 1.19 -4.72 15.73
CA GLY A 225 1.09 -4.20 14.37
C GLY A 225 1.19 -2.67 14.31
N ILE A 226 0.50 -1.96 15.22
CA ILE A 226 0.57 -0.50 15.33
C ILE A 226 1.99 -0.06 15.69
N GLU A 227 2.61 -0.66 16.71
CA GLU A 227 3.96 -0.32 17.14
C GLU A 227 4.96 -0.48 15.99
N THR A 228 4.87 -1.60 15.26
CA THR A 228 5.76 -1.88 14.12
C THR A 228 5.48 -0.92 12.95
N SER A 229 4.20 -0.63 12.67
CA SER A 229 3.82 0.35 11.63
C SER A 229 4.44 1.73 11.90
N LEU A 230 4.38 2.20 13.15
CA LEU A 230 4.91 3.50 13.52
C LEU A 230 6.44 3.54 13.43
N LYS A 231 7.14 2.46 13.80
CA LYS A 231 8.59 2.34 13.62
C LYS A 231 9.01 2.40 12.15
N LEU A 232 8.20 1.83 11.26
CA LEU A 232 8.44 1.81 9.82
C LEU A 232 7.92 3.05 9.08
N ASN A 233 7.26 3.99 9.78
CA ASN A 233 6.49 5.10 9.19
C ASN A 233 5.40 4.64 8.19
N ASP A 234 4.88 3.42 8.36
CA ASP A 234 3.74 2.91 7.59
C ASP A 234 2.42 3.39 8.21
N PHE A 235 2.11 4.67 8.00
CA PHE A 235 0.88 5.28 8.52
C PHE A 235 -0.39 4.70 7.88
N ARG A 236 -0.28 4.12 6.68
CA ARG A 236 -1.41 3.49 5.98
C ARG A 236 -1.84 2.23 6.72
N THR A 237 -0.91 1.32 6.98
CA THR A 237 -1.22 0.08 7.71
C THR A 237 -1.62 0.37 9.16
N ALA A 238 -0.98 1.35 9.81
CA ALA A 238 -1.42 1.83 11.13
C ALA A 238 -2.90 2.27 11.10
N SER A 239 -3.29 3.07 10.11
CA SER A 239 -4.68 3.52 9.93
C SER A 239 -5.66 2.35 9.80
N PHE A 240 -5.32 1.33 9.02
CA PHE A 240 -6.14 0.13 8.87
C PHE A 240 -6.28 -0.66 10.17
N ILE A 241 -5.18 -0.87 10.91
CA ILE A 241 -5.23 -1.58 12.19
C ILE A 241 -6.10 -0.81 13.21
N TYR A 242 -5.97 0.50 13.28
CA TYR A 242 -6.84 1.33 14.14
C TYR A 242 -8.31 1.22 13.74
N ALA A 243 -8.62 1.17 12.43
CA ALA A 243 -9.98 1.01 11.94
C ALA A 243 -10.56 -0.37 12.26
N ASP A 244 -9.77 -1.44 12.15
CA ASP A 244 -10.18 -2.80 12.49
C ASP A 244 -10.39 -2.96 14.01
N ALA A 245 -9.50 -2.40 14.82
CA ALA A 245 -9.69 -2.32 16.27
C ALA A 245 -10.96 -1.53 16.64
N ALA A 246 -11.22 -0.39 16.00
CA ALA A 246 -12.46 0.37 16.20
C ALA A 246 -13.70 -0.45 15.86
N ARG A 247 -13.67 -1.23 14.77
CA ARG A 247 -14.76 -2.14 14.38
C ARG A 247 -15.00 -3.21 15.44
N MET A 248 -13.95 -3.81 15.97
CA MET A 248 -14.02 -4.77 17.08
C MET A 248 -14.66 -4.12 18.33
N PHE A 249 -14.25 -2.90 18.71
CA PHE A 249 -14.85 -2.19 19.84
C PHE A 249 -16.32 -1.84 19.65
N ARG A 250 -16.71 -1.48 18.42
CA ARG A 250 -18.10 -1.24 18.06
C ARG A 250 -18.94 -2.52 18.16
N GLN A 251 -18.45 -3.64 17.64
CA GLN A 251 -19.15 -4.93 17.70
C GLN A 251 -19.37 -5.42 19.14
N ALA A 252 -18.45 -5.10 20.03
CA ALA A 252 -18.56 -5.43 21.44
C ALA A 252 -19.28 -4.37 22.29
N ASN A 253 -20.02 -3.46 21.65
CA ASN A 253 -20.82 -2.42 22.29
C ASN A 253 -20.02 -1.50 23.24
N GLN A 254 -18.76 -1.20 22.89
CA GLN A 254 -17.88 -0.28 23.63
C GLN A 254 -17.61 0.98 22.79
N PRO A 255 -18.55 1.94 22.76
CA PRO A 255 -18.50 3.08 21.84
C PRO A 255 -17.33 4.03 22.11
N ASP A 256 -16.97 4.27 23.38
CA ASP A 256 -15.87 5.20 23.72
C ASP A 256 -14.53 4.73 23.16
N SER A 257 -14.21 3.46 23.37
CA SER A 257 -13.02 2.84 22.78
C SER A 257 -13.10 2.82 21.25
N ALA A 258 -14.27 2.50 20.67
CA ALA A 258 -14.44 2.52 19.22
C ALA A 258 -14.14 3.90 18.63
N ILE A 259 -14.66 4.97 19.23
CA ILE A 259 -14.43 6.36 18.82
C ILE A 259 -12.96 6.73 19.00
N ALA A 260 -12.32 6.35 20.10
CA ALA A 260 -10.91 6.63 20.36
C ALA A 260 -9.99 6.01 19.29
N TYR A 261 -10.21 4.73 18.98
CA TYR A 261 -9.45 4.04 17.92
C TYR A 261 -9.78 4.60 16.53
N ALA A 262 -11.05 4.92 16.24
CA ALA A 262 -11.44 5.51 14.96
C ALA A 262 -10.79 6.89 14.73
N LYS A 263 -10.71 7.75 15.75
CA LYS A 263 -10.02 9.05 15.68
C LYS A 263 -8.55 8.89 15.31
N LYS A 264 -7.84 7.93 15.95
CA LYS A 264 -6.46 7.60 15.60
C LYS A 264 -6.34 7.06 14.17
N GLY A 265 -7.26 6.19 13.75
CA GLY A 265 -7.31 5.67 12.39
C GLY A 265 -7.43 6.77 11.34
N VAL A 266 -8.32 7.75 11.56
CA VAL A 266 -8.47 8.92 10.68
C VAL A 266 -7.21 9.78 10.67
N MET A 267 -6.62 10.05 11.85
CA MET A 267 -5.38 10.84 11.96
C MET A 267 -4.24 10.22 11.15
N TYR A 268 -3.97 8.92 11.32
CA TYR A 268 -2.92 8.23 10.55
C TYR A 268 -3.28 8.08 9.06
N GLY A 269 -4.56 7.93 8.73
CA GLY A 269 -5.01 7.93 7.33
C GLY A 269 -4.73 9.26 6.62
N GLN A 270 -4.93 10.39 7.32
CA GLN A 270 -4.58 11.72 6.80
C GLN A 270 -3.07 11.88 6.61
N MET A 271 -2.26 11.35 7.55
CA MET A 271 -0.80 11.31 7.41
C MET A 271 -0.34 10.39 6.26
N ALA A 272 -1.07 9.33 5.94
CA ALA A 272 -0.74 8.45 4.83
C ALA A 272 -1.07 9.06 3.46
N SER A 273 -2.17 9.83 3.37
CA SER A 273 -2.69 10.36 2.10
C SER A 273 -2.10 11.70 1.63
N TYR A 274 -1.03 12.22 2.27
CA TYR A 274 -0.50 13.59 2.12
C TYR A 274 -0.91 14.34 0.83
N LYS A 275 -2.10 14.96 0.87
CA LYS A 275 -2.41 16.19 0.14
C LYS A 275 -2.29 17.30 1.17
N LYS A 276 -1.14 17.97 1.23
CA LYS A 276 -1.13 19.35 1.72
C LYS A 276 -1.94 20.12 0.68
N VAL A 277 -3.19 20.44 1.01
CA VAL A 277 -4.01 21.36 0.24
C VAL A 277 -3.20 22.66 0.16
N PHE A 278 -2.57 22.90 -0.97
CA PHE A 278 -2.38 24.26 -1.41
C PHE A 278 -3.81 24.80 -1.60
N CYS A 279 -4.24 25.66 -0.67
CA CYS A 279 -5.37 26.53 -0.93
C CYS A 279 -4.97 27.46 -2.07
N PHE A 280 -5.15 27.01 -3.31
CA PHE A 280 -5.42 27.91 -4.41
C PHE A 280 -6.95 28.04 -4.52
N PRO A 281 -7.47 29.26 -4.69
CA PRO A 281 -8.91 29.48 -4.68
C PRO A 281 -9.53 28.84 -5.92
N VAL A 282 -10.54 28.00 -5.67
CA VAL A 282 -11.63 27.66 -6.61
C VAL A 282 -11.19 27.10 -7.97
N GLN A 283 -11.12 25.76 -8.06
CA GLN A 283 -11.75 25.04 -9.17
C GLN A 283 -12.00 23.58 -8.78
N CYS A 284 -13.28 23.20 -8.83
CA CYS A 284 -13.82 21.90 -8.47
C CYS A 284 -13.30 20.78 -9.38
N TYR A 285 -12.80 19.69 -8.80
CA TYR A 285 -12.82 18.38 -9.44
C TYR A 285 -13.61 17.40 -8.55
N PRO A 286 -14.75 16.85 -9.03
CA PRO A 286 -15.71 16.14 -8.17
C PRO A 286 -15.36 14.68 -7.83
N ASN A 287 -14.26 14.11 -8.32
CA ASN A 287 -13.96 12.68 -8.14
C ASN A 287 -12.59 12.43 -7.52
N CYS A 288 -12.48 12.57 -6.20
CA CYS A 288 -11.24 12.27 -5.48
C CYS A 288 -11.53 11.46 -4.20
N MET A 289 -10.67 10.47 -3.91
CA MET A 289 -10.75 9.40 -2.89
C MET A 289 -11.13 9.84 -1.45
N ILE A 290 -11.01 11.15 -1.15
CA ILE A 290 -11.59 11.78 0.05
C ILE A 290 -13.11 11.53 0.12
N LEU A 291 -13.83 11.49 -1.00
CA LEU A 291 -15.26 11.20 -1.03
C LEU A 291 -15.58 9.74 -0.72
N LEU A 292 -14.69 8.77 -0.96
CA LEU A 292 -14.95 7.36 -0.63
C LEU A 292 -14.65 7.05 0.84
N ILE A 293 -13.54 7.60 1.37
CA ILE A 293 -13.21 7.53 2.80
C ILE A 293 -14.21 8.37 3.60
N ARG A 294 -14.55 9.59 3.17
CA ARG A 294 -15.64 10.38 3.78
C ARG A 294 -16.99 9.73 3.59
N LYS A 295 -17.39 9.17 2.44
CA LYS A 295 -18.73 8.53 2.32
C LYS A 295 -18.84 7.28 3.19
N LYS A 296 -17.78 6.46 3.29
CA LYS A 296 -17.76 5.30 4.19
C LYS A 296 -17.68 5.70 5.68
N LEU A 297 -17.05 6.83 6.02
CA LEU A 297 -17.02 7.38 7.39
C LEU A 297 -18.20 8.32 7.73
N TYR A 298 -18.90 8.94 6.79
CA TYR A 298 -20.11 9.73 7.06
C TYR A 298 -21.33 8.82 7.23
N ALA A 299 -21.36 7.68 6.51
CA ALA A 299 -22.26 6.58 6.82
C ALA A 299 -21.94 5.88 8.17
N PHE A 300 -20.87 6.30 8.86
CA PHE A 300 -20.46 5.83 10.19
C PHE A 300 -20.95 6.73 11.33
N ILE A 301 -21.41 7.96 11.02
CA ILE A 301 -21.85 8.98 11.99
C ILE A 301 -23.38 9.07 12.09
N LYS A 302 -24.13 8.54 11.12
CA LYS A 302 -25.58 8.30 11.21
C LYS A 302 -25.83 6.81 11.37
#